data_AF-A0A3A4NT39-F1
#
_entry.id   AF-A0A3A4NT39-F1
#
_cell.length_a   1.000
_cell.length_b   1.000
_cell.length_c   1.000
_cell.angle_alpha   90.00
_cell.angle_beta   90.00
_cell.angle_gamma   90.00
#
_symmetry.space_group_name_H-M   'P 1'
#
loop_
_entity.id
_entity.type
_entity.pdbx_description
1 polymer ?
#
loop_
_entity_poly.entity_id
_entity_poly.type
_entity_poly.pdbx_seq_one_letter_code
_entity_poly.pdbx_strand_id
1 'polypeptide(L)' 'MIANQIEYQKAQEEIRLLEERLERLQQTHPIGSKGFTKAGIRKMIAHLHEDLAIYEGSQAARQADSNA' A
#
# COMPACT_ATOMS: atom_id res chain seq x y z
N MET A 1 2.41 -4.71 -9.15
CA MET A 1 1.17 -4.70 -9.95
C MET A 1 0.22 -5.78 -9.47
N ILE A 2 -0.97 -5.37 -9.03
CA ILE A 2 -2.04 -6.24 -8.53
C ILE A 2 -2.95 -6.63 -9.71
N ALA A 3 -3.15 -7.93 -9.93
CA ALA A 3 -3.89 -8.45 -11.07
C ALA A 3 -5.21 -9.14 -10.68
N ASN A 4 -5.35 -9.55 -9.42
CA ASN A 4 -6.51 -10.31 -8.95
C ASN A 4 -6.90 -9.98 -7.50
N GLN A 5 -8.07 -10.46 -7.10
CA GLN A 5 -8.64 -10.19 -5.76
C GLN A 5 -7.75 -10.71 -4.62
N ILE A 6 -7.03 -11.81 -4.81
CA ILE A 6 -6.15 -12.39 -3.79
C ILE A 6 -4.95 -11.47 -3.55
N GLU A 7 -4.34 -10.98 -4.63
CA GLU A 7 -3.24 -10.00 -4.56
C GLU A 7 -3.70 -8.67 -3.98
N TYR A 8 -4.93 -8.24 -4.28
CA TYR A 8 -5.54 -7.05 -3.69
C TYR A 8 -5.65 -7.18 -2.17
N GLN A 9 -6.19 -8.29 -1.68
CA GLN A 9 -6.30 -8.57 -0.24
C GLN A 9 -4.93 -8.65 0.45
N LYS A 10 -3.96 -9.30 -0.20
CA LYS A 10 -2.58 -9.38 0.31
C LYS A 10 -1.92 -8.00 0.39
N ALA A 11 -2.11 -7.16 -0.60
CA ALA A 11 -1.58 -5.80 -0.60
C ALA A 11 -2.20 -4.94 0.52
N GLN A 12 -3.50 -5.10 0.80
CA GLN A 12 -4.15 -4.44 1.94
C GLN A 12 -3.56 -4.88 3.29
N GLU A 13 -3.33 -6.18 3.48
CA GLU A 13 -2.70 -6.70 4.70
C GLU A 13 -1.25 -6.23 4.83
N GLU A 14 -0.50 -6.21 3.73
CA GLU A 14 0.89 -5.71 3.70
C GLU A 14 0.95 -4.23 4.10
N ILE A 15 0.03 -3.39 3.62
CA ILE A 15 -0.07 -1.98 4.04
C ILE A 15 -0.26 -1.88 5.56
N ARG A 16 -1.20 -2.64 6.12
CA ARG A 16 -1.47 -2.64 7.56
C ARG A 16 -0.24 -3.02 8.38
N LEU A 17 0.49 -4.06 7.97
CA LEU A 17 1.72 -4.50 8.63
C LEU A 17 2.84 -3.46 8.54
N LEU A 18 2.96 -2.80 7.38
CA LEU A 18 3.93 -1.73 7.17
C LEU A 18 3.61 -0.49 8.02
N GLU A 19 2.34 -0.14 8.17
CA GLU A 19 1.87 0.94 9.04
C GLU A 19 2.19 0.65 10.51
N GLU A 20 1.88 -0.55 11.03
CA GLU A 20 2.22 -0.96 12.40
C GLU A 20 3.74 -0.92 12.63
N ARG A 21 4.52 -1.37 11.63
CA ARG A 21 5.98 -1.30 11.69
C ARG A 21 6.47 0.15 11.70
N LEU A 22 5.86 1.04 10.91
CA LEU A 22 6.21 2.45 10.88
C LEU A 22 5.92 3.12 12.21
N GLU A 23 4.77 2.82 12.82
CA GLU A 23 4.37 3.35 14.13
C GLU A 23 5.39 2.95 15.21
N ARG A 24 5.73 1.65 15.28
CA ARG A 24 6.77 1.16 16.22
C ARG A 24 8.12 1.84 16.01
N LEU A 25 8.51 2.10 14.75
CA LEU A 25 9.76 2.81 14.44
C LEU A 25 9.70 4.29 14.81
N GLN A 26 8.53 4.93 14.74
CA GLN A 26 8.33 6.31 15.17
C GLN A 26 8.38 6.45 16.69
N GLN A 27 7.85 5.49 17.43
CA GLN A 27 7.92 5.46 18.90
C GLN A 27 9.35 5.24 19.41
N THR A 28 10.10 4.32 18.79
CA THR A 28 11.46 3.95 19.22
C THR A 28 12.53 4.94 18.81
N HIS A 29 12.32 5.70 17.73
CA HIS A 29 13.29 6.66 17.22
C HIS A 29 12.60 8.02 17.04
N PRO A 30 12.86 9.02 17.90
CA PRO A 30 12.21 10.32 17.77
C PRO A 30 12.64 11.07 16.50
N ILE A 31 11.89 12.13 16.19
CA ILE A 31 12.10 13.00 15.03
C ILE A 31 13.54 13.53 15.05
N GLY A 32 14.28 13.36 13.94
CA GLY A 32 15.69 13.77 13.81
C GLY A 32 16.70 12.62 13.78
N SER A 33 16.29 11.38 14.12
CA SER A 33 17.13 10.19 13.92
C SER A 33 17.29 9.92 12.41
N LYS A 34 18.49 10.15 11.85
CA LYS A 34 18.79 9.77 10.47
C LYS A 34 18.84 8.23 10.35
N GLY A 35 18.29 7.69 9.25
CA GLY A 35 18.73 6.39 8.75
C GLY A 35 17.95 5.12 9.13
N PHE A 36 16.84 5.19 9.87
CA PHE A 36 16.02 3.99 10.10
C PHE A 36 14.81 3.97 9.17
N THR A 37 14.43 2.77 8.75
CA THR A 37 13.61 2.38 7.57
C THR A 37 12.25 3.07 7.38
N LYS A 38 11.90 4.10 8.15
CA LYS A 38 10.71 4.97 8.01
C LYS A 38 10.49 5.45 6.59
N ALA A 39 11.52 6.04 5.96
CA ALA A 39 11.40 6.55 4.60
C ALA A 39 11.18 5.41 3.58
N GLY A 40 11.83 4.27 3.78
CA GLY A 40 11.64 3.08 2.94
C GLY A 40 10.22 2.52 3.09
N ILE A 41 9.74 2.37 4.32
CA ILE A 41 8.39 1.88 4.62
C ILE A 41 7.32 2.81 4.04
N ARG A 42 7.47 4.13 4.18
CA ARG A 42 6.55 5.09 3.56
C ARG A 42 6.52 4.97 2.03
N LYS A 43 7.68 4.74 1.40
CA LYS A 43 7.75 4.49 -0.06
C LYS A 43 7.06 3.18 -0.45
N MET A 44 7.22 2.13 0.34
CA MET A 44 6.55 0.85 0.11
C MET A 44 5.03 0.98 0.24
N ILE A 45 4.54 1.66 1.28
CA ILE A 45 3.11 1.95 1.47
C ILE A 45 2.56 2.75 0.27
N ALA A 46 3.25 3.82 -0.14
CA ALA A 46 2.84 4.63 -1.28
C ALA A 46 2.74 3.79 -2.57
N HIS A 47 3.73 2.94 -2.84
CA HIS A 47 3.72 2.06 -4.00
C HIS A 47 2.57 1.04 -3.99
N LEU A 48 2.24 0.47 -2.81
CA LEU A 48 1.10 -0.44 -2.68
C LEU A 48 -0.23 0.28 -2.92
N HIS A 49 -0.38 1.52 -2.46
CA HIS A 49 -1.56 2.33 -2.77
C HIS A 49 -1.69 2.64 -4.27
N GLU A 50 -0.58 2.95 -4.95
CA GLU A 50 -0.57 3.13 -6.41
C GLU A 50 -1.05 1.87 -7.13
N ASP A 51 -0.51 0.71 -6.74
CA ASP A 51 -0.90 -0.59 -7.29
C ASP A 51 -2.40 -0.90 -7.06
N LEU A 52 -2.93 -0.61 -5.87
CA LEU A 52 -4.36 -0.77 -5.56
C LEU A 52 -5.24 0.14 -6.41
N ALA A 53 -4.86 1.41 -6.55
CA ALA A 53 -5.61 2.38 -7.36
C ALA A 53 -5.68 1.98 -8.84
N ILE A 54 -4.57 1.45 -9.39
CA ILE A 54 -4.54 0.92 -10.77
C ILE A 54 -5.50 -0.25 -10.92
N TYR A 55 -5.49 -1.20 -9.97
CA TYR A 55 -6.39 -2.34 -9.99
C TYR A 55 -7.86 -1.92 -9.91
N GLU A 56 -8.21 -1.03 -8.98
CA GLU A 56 -9.58 -0.53 -8.79
C GLU A 56 -10.08 0.21 -10.03
N GLY A 57 -9.26 1.09 -10.62
CA GLY A 57 -9.58 1.76 -11.88
C GLY A 57 -9.83 0.76 -13.03
N SER A 58 -9.04 -0.31 -13.08
CA SER A 58 -9.22 -1.38 -14.08
C SER A 58 -10.51 -2.17 -13.87
N GLN A 59 -10.90 -2.45 -12.62
CA GLN A 59 -12.18 -3.13 -12.33
C GLN A 59 -13.38 -2.24 -12.65
N ALA A 60 -13.31 -0.95 -12.33
CA ALA A 60 -14.36 0.02 -12.64
C ALA A 60 -14.63 0.10 -14.16
N ALA A 61 -13.57 0.12 -14.98
CA ALA A 61 -13.70 0.11 -16.44
C ALA A 61 -14.41 -1.16 -16.96
N ARG A 62 -14.03 -2.34 -16.46
CA ARG A 62 -14.66 -3.62 -16.85
C ARG A 62 -16.15 -3.68 -16.49
N GLN A 63 -16.52 -3.13 -15.34
CA GLN A 63 -17.93 -3.06 -14.92
C GLN A 63 -18.74 -2.09 -15.77
N ALA A 64 -18.14 -0.97 -16.19
CA ALA A 64 -18.79 -0.02 -17.10
C ALA A 64 -19.06 -0.65 -18.48
N ASP A 65 -18.09 -1.36 -19.05
CA ASP A 65 -18.23 -2.04 -20.35
C ASP A 65 -19.27 -3.17 -20.31
N SER A 66 -19.44 -3.84 -19.17
CA SER A 66 -20.42 -4.91 -19.01
C SER A 66 -21.87 -4.41 -18.91
N ASN A 67 -22.07 -3.12 -18.61
CA ASN A 67 -23.37 -2.48 -18.45
C ASN A 67 -23.74 -1.56 -19.63
N ALA A 68 -22.88 -1.48 -20.66
CA ALA A 68 -23.09 -0.72 -21.89
C ALA A 68 -23.70 -1.61 -22.99
#